data_AF-A0A0A9G4D5-F1
#
_entry.id   AF-A0A0A9G4D5-F1
#
_cell.length_a   1.000
_cell.length_b   1.000
_cell.length_c   1.000
_cell.angle_alpha   90.00
_cell.angle_beta   90.00
_cell.angle_gamma   90.00
#
_symmetry.space_group_name_H-M   'P 1'
#
loop_
_entity.id
_entity.type
_entity.pdbx_description
1 polymer ?
#
loop_
_entity_poly.entity_id
_entity_poly.type
_entity_poly.pdbx_seq_one_letter_code
_entity_poly.pdbx_strand_id
1 'polypeptide(L)'
;MMLAVLRNESMSFQLPTIFNTEQERFMQHFDLLQKARIPEHISYYSFRESASRACISDLLKYNFFKEIQKIIPSLRGSFVSEPEKLAELRRIEQVAEHNRIALNIISQVGAGDRSLRVSFEFIHHPHFAVAAVKRS
;
A
#
# COMPACT_ATOMS: atom_id res chain seq x y z
N MET A 1 0.04 0.46 -5.34
CA MET A 1 1.18 -0.45 -5.58
C MET A 1 1.44 -1.36 -4.37
N MET A 2 1.73 -0.78 -3.20
CA MET A 2 2.04 -1.54 -1.97
C MET A 2 0.91 -2.46 -1.47
N LEU A 3 -0.35 -2.00 -1.54
CA LEU A 3 -1.51 -2.80 -1.13
C LEU A 3 -1.84 -3.94 -2.11
N ALA A 4 -1.75 -3.71 -3.42
CA ALA A 4 -2.04 -4.72 -4.43
C ALA A 4 -1.03 -5.90 -4.39
N VAL A 5 0.23 -5.59 -4.07
CA VAL A 5 1.31 -6.56 -3.94
C VAL A 5 1.20 -7.38 -2.65
N LEU A 6 0.83 -6.75 -1.52
CA LEU A 6 0.61 -7.46 -0.26
C LEU A 6 -0.69 -8.29 -0.26
N ARG A 7 -1.67 -7.96 -1.11
CA ARG A 7 -2.97 -8.65 -1.15
C ARG A 7 -3.03 -9.83 -2.11
N ASN A 8 -1.92 -10.19 -2.77
CA ASN A 8 -1.98 -11.19 -3.85
C ASN A 8 -3.00 -10.75 -4.94
N GLU A 9 -3.30 -9.44 -5.03
CA GLU A 9 -4.28 -8.84 -5.93
C GLU A 9 -3.78 -8.67 -7.37
N SER A 10 -2.52 -9.01 -7.63
CA SER A 10 -2.11 -9.33 -8.99
C SER A 10 -3.06 -10.39 -9.59
N MET A 11 -3.56 -11.34 -8.79
CA MET A 11 -4.53 -12.34 -9.21
C MET A 11 -5.91 -11.75 -9.53
N SER A 12 -6.38 -10.72 -8.82
CA SER A 12 -7.70 -10.12 -9.09
C SER A 12 -7.70 -9.27 -10.36
N PHE A 13 -6.57 -8.62 -10.71
CA PHE A 13 -6.38 -8.01 -12.03
C PHE A 13 -6.19 -9.05 -13.14
N GLN A 14 -5.55 -10.18 -12.85
CA GLN A 14 -5.34 -11.28 -13.81
C GLN A 14 -6.56 -12.18 -14.02
N LEU A 15 -7.52 -12.20 -13.08
CA LEU A 15 -8.77 -12.94 -13.22
C LEU A 15 -9.55 -12.39 -14.42
N PRO A 16 -9.80 -13.21 -15.46
CA PRO A 16 -10.62 -12.81 -16.58
C PRO A 16 -12.03 -12.49 -16.06
N THR A 17 -12.48 -11.25 -16.23
CA THR A 17 -13.89 -10.92 -15.99
C THR A 17 -14.60 -10.92 -17.34
N ILE A 18 -15.82 -11.47 -17.37
CA ILE A 18 -16.64 -11.56 -18.59
C ILE A 18 -17.14 -10.19 -19.07
N PHE A 19 -17.05 -9.17 -18.21
CA PHE A 19 -17.59 -7.84 -18.45
C PHE A 19 -16.51 -6.84 -18.88
N ASN A 20 -15.35 -6.85 -18.21
CA ASN A 20 -14.31 -5.84 -18.42
C ASN A 20 -12.94 -6.51 -18.60
N THR A 21 -12.19 -6.01 -19.57
CA THR A 21 -10.76 -6.30 -19.74
C THR A 21 -9.95 -5.74 -18.56
N GLU A 22 -8.72 -6.23 -18.39
CA GLU A 22 -7.78 -5.69 -17.39
C GLU A 22 -7.49 -4.20 -17.63
N GLN A 23 -7.41 -3.79 -18.90
CA GLN A 23 -7.19 -2.39 -19.31
C GLN A 23 -8.37 -1.49 -18.95
N GLU A 24 -9.61 -1.92 -19.17
CA GLU A 24 -10.80 -1.14 -18.81
C GLU A 24 -10.92 -0.96 -17.29
N ARG A 25 -10.59 -2.00 -16.52
CA ARG A 25 -10.53 -1.91 -15.05
C ARG A 25 -9.44 -0.96 -14.58
N PHE A 26 -8.27 -0.97 -15.23
CA PHE A 26 -7.21 0.00 -14.96
C PHE A 26 -7.71 1.43 -15.23
N MET A 27 -8.34 1.69 -16.38
CA MET A 27 -8.87 3.01 -16.70
C MET A 27 -9.92 3.47 -15.68
N GLN A 28 -10.87 2.61 -15.30
CA GLN A 28 -11.89 2.93 -14.30
C GLN A 28 -11.28 3.23 -12.93
N HIS A 29 -10.29 2.45 -12.51
CA HIS A 29 -9.68 2.58 -11.19
C HIS A 29 -8.79 3.84 -11.08
N PHE A 30 -8.11 4.20 -12.17
CA PHE A 30 -7.16 5.32 -12.20
C PHE A 30 -7.69 6.56 -12.92
N ASP A 31 -8.98 6.63 -13.26
CA ASP A 31 -9.60 7.73 -14.03
C ASP A 31 -9.29 9.11 -13.43
N LEU A 32 -9.50 9.28 -12.12
CA LEU A 32 -9.21 10.53 -11.41
C LEU A 32 -7.72 10.89 -11.45
N LEU A 33 -6.85 9.90 -11.38
CA LEU A 33 -5.41 10.07 -11.39
C LEU A 33 -4.89 10.40 -12.79
N GLN A 34 -5.46 9.79 -13.83
CA GLN A 34 -5.18 10.12 -15.23
C GLN A 34 -5.65 11.54 -15.57
N LYS A 35 -6.84 11.93 -15.10
CA LYS A 35 -7.36 13.30 -15.23
C LYS A 35 -6.48 14.32 -14.50
N ALA A 36 -5.97 13.96 -13.33
CA ALA A 36 -5.03 14.78 -12.58
C ALA A 36 -3.59 14.76 -13.14
N ARG A 37 -3.31 13.94 -14.16
CA ARG A 37 -1.96 13.70 -14.72
C ARG A 37 -0.93 13.25 -13.67
N ILE A 38 -1.35 12.42 -12.72
CA ILE A 38 -0.50 11.93 -11.63
C ILE A 38 -0.48 10.40 -11.64
N PRO A 39 0.67 9.75 -11.85
CA PRO A 39 1.94 10.29 -12.33
C PRO A 39 1.86 10.78 -13.80
N GLU A 40 2.77 11.67 -14.20
CA GLU A 40 2.87 12.13 -15.59
C GLU A 40 3.06 10.94 -16.54
N HIS A 41 2.22 10.87 -17.57
CA HIS A 41 2.30 9.89 -18.67
C HIS A 41 2.17 8.41 -18.28
N ILE A 42 1.41 8.08 -17.22
CA ILE A 42 1.13 6.68 -16.90
C ILE A 42 0.15 6.06 -17.90
N SER A 43 0.59 5.04 -18.63
CA SER A 43 -0.24 4.20 -19.50
C SER A 43 -0.53 2.85 -18.82
N TYR A 44 -1.56 2.15 -19.28
CA TYR A 44 -1.83 0.78 -18.84
C TYR A 44 -0.62 -0.14 -19.07
N TYR A 45 0.06 -0.03 -20.21
CA TYR A 45 1.23 -0.87 -20.53
C TYR A 45 2.41 -0.58 -19.62
N SER A 46 2.73 0.68 -19.37
CA SER A 46 3.80 1.06 -18.45
C SER A 46 3.47 0.65 -17.01
N PHE A 47 2.20 0.74 -16.60
CA PHE A 47 1.73 0.24 -15.31
C PHE A 47 1.90 -1.27 -15.21
N ARG A 48 1.47 -2.02 -16.23
CA ARG A 48 1.54 -3.49 -16.27
C ARG A 48 2.98 -3.99 -16.26
N GLU A 49 3.85 -3.38 -17.05
CA GLU A 49 5.28 -3.68 -17.07
C GLU A 49 5.91 -3.38 -15.71
N SER A 50 5.65 -2.21 -15.14
CA SER A 50 6.17 -1.83 -13.82
C SER A 50 5.65 -2.76 -12.71
N ALA A 51 4.37 -3.13 -12.75
CA ALA A 51 3.77 -4.07 -11.81
C ALA A 51 4.34 -5.49 -11.98
N SER A 52 4.65 -5.92 -13.21
CA SER A 52 5.27 -7.22 -13.48
C SER A 52 6.73 -7.31 -13.00
N ARG A 53 7.44 -6.17 -12.99
CA ARG A 53 8.81 -6.05 -12.50
C ARG A 53 8.89 -5.72 -11.00
N ALA A 54 7.79 -5.25 -10.40
CA ALA A 54 7.70 -4.99 -8.98
C ALA A 54 7.68 -6.30 -8.19
N CYS A 55 8.85 -6.84 -7.90
CA CYS A 55 9.00 -7.91 -6.93
C CYS A 55 8.76 -7.37 -5.52
N ILE A 56 8.16 -8.18 -4.64
CA ILE A 56 8.04 -7.86 -3.20
C ILE A 56 9.41 -7.48 -2.62
N SER A 57 10.51 -8.07 -3.12
CA SER A 57 11.87 -7.73 -2.67
C SER A 57 12.29 -6.29 -2.99
N ASP A 58 11.79 -5.68 -4.07
CA ASP A 58 12.08 -4.28 -4.40
C ASP A 58 11.20 -3.31 -3.59
N LEU A 59 10.00 -3.74 -3.20
CA LEU A 59 9.16 -3.02 -2.22
C LEU A 59 9.74 -3.08 -0.80
N LEU A 60 10.42 -4.17 -0.43
CA LEU A 60 11.16 -4.27 0.83
C LEU A 60 12.35 -3.30 0.92
N LYS A 61 12.96 -2.93 -0.22
CA LYS A 61 14.04 -1.94 -0.27
C LYS A 61 13.56 -0.52 0.04
N TYR A 62 12.31 -0.20 -0.30
CA TYR A 62 11.67 1.08 0.03
C TYR A 62 10.71 0.92 1.21
N ASN A 63 11.27 0.93 2.43
CA ASN A 63 10.47 0.93 3.65
C ASN A 63 9.82 2.32 3.85
N PHE A 64 8.77 2.60 3.10
CA PHE A 64 8.00 3.85 3.17
C PHE A 64 7.54 4.16 4.60
N PHE A 65 7.25 3.15 5.41
CA PHE A 65 6.88 3.32 6.80
C PHE A 65 8.04 3.86 7.67
N LYS A 66 9.28 3.48 7.35
CA LYS A 66 10.48 4.04 7.99
C LYS A 66 10.69 5.50 7.61
N GLU A 67 10.37 5.90 6.39
CA GLU A 67 10.45 7.32 5.99
C GLU A 67 9.36 8.16 6.67
N ILE A 68 8.15 7.61 6.85
CA ILE A 68 7.09 8.27 7.63
C ILE A 68 7.57 8.62 9.05
N GLN A 69 8.31 7.72 9.72
CA GLN A 69 8.88 7.97 11.04
C GLN A 69 9.88 9.13 11.08
N LYS A 70 10.61 9.39 9.99
CA LYS A 70 11.54 10.53 9.90
C LYS A 70 10.80 11.86 9.72
N ILE A 71 9.65 11.84 9.07
CA ILE A 71 8.88 13.05 8.72
C ILE A 71 7.95 13.47 9.87
N ILE A 72 7.46 12.51 10.67
CA ILE A 72 6.54 12.78 11.80
C ILE A 72 7.02 13.88 12.76
N PRO A 73 8.28 13.93 13.22
CA PRO A 73 8.75 14.98 14.13
C PRO A 73 8.62 16.38 13.53
N SER A 74 8.93 16.54 12.25
CA SER A 74 8.81 17.81 11.52
C SER A 74 7.35 18.25 11.39
N LEU A 75 6.46 17.31 11.04
CA LEU A 75 5.02 17.58 10.94
C LEU A 75 4.39 17.88 12.31
N ARG A 76 4.81 17.18 13.36
CA ARG A 76 4.29 17.40 14.72
C ARG A 76 4.58 18.82 15.22
N GLY A 77 5.76 19.36 14.92
CA GLY A 77 6.10 20.75 15.20
C GLY A 77 5.27 21.77 14.40
N SER A 78 4.85 21.39 13.20
CA SER A 78 4.02 22.24 12.32
C SER A 78 2.54 22.28 12.74
N PHE A 79 2.05 21.25 13.44
CA PHE A 79 0.64 21.12 13.84
C PHE A 79 0.37 21.40 15.31
N VAL A 80 1.30 22.02 16.05
CA VAL A 80 1.16 22.26 17.50
C VAL A 80 -0.14 23.00 17.87
N SER A 81 -0.60 23.92 17.02
CA SER A 81 -1.84 24.68 17.21
C SER A 81 -3.10 23.97 16.67
N GLU A 82 -2.97 22.81 16.04
CA GLU A 82 -4.04 22.11 15.33
C GLU A 82 -4.26 20.70 15.88
N PRO A 83 -5.02 20.56 16.99
CA PRO A 83 -5.17 19.29 17.70
C PRO A 83 -5.81 18.18 16.84
N GLU A 84 -6.70 18.55 15.93
CA GLU A 84 -7.32 17.60 14.99
C GLU A 84 -6.29 17.00 14.02
N LYS A 85 -5.38 17.84 13.49
CA LYS A 85 -4.29 17.38 12.61
C LYS A 85 -3.27 16.54 13.37
N LEU A 86 -3.02 16.84 14.64
CA LEU A 86 -2.17 15.99 15.50
C LEU A 86 -2.81 14.63 15.78
N ALA A 87 -4.13 14.58 16.01
CA ALA A 87 -4.85 13.33 16.20
C ALA A 87 -4.86 12.49 14.91
N GLU A 88 -5.04 13.13 13.77
CA GLU A 88 -4.91 12.51 12.44
C GLU A 88 -3.50 11.96 12.21
N LEU A 89 -2.46 12.79 12.44
CA LEU A 89 -1.07 12.39 12.32
C LEU A 89 -0.73 11.18 13.21
N ARG A 90 -1.27 11.13 14.43
CA ARG A 90 -1.08 10.00 15.35
C ARG A 90 -1.72 8.72 14.81
N ARG A 91 -2.90 8.79 14.20
CA ARG A 91 -3.55 7.62 13.56
C ARG A 91 -2.73 7.11 12.39
N ILE A 92 -2.19 8.01 11.56
CA ILE A 92 -1.31 7.65 10.44
C ILE A 92 0.00 7.01 10.94
N GLU A 93 0.60 7.56 12.01
CA GLU A 93 1.79 7.01 12.67
C GLU A 93 1.55 5.57 13.14
N GLN A 94 0.40 5.29 13.77
CA GLN A 94 0.03 3.95 14.20
C GLN A 94 -0.11 2.99 13.03
N VAL A 95 -0.77 3.40 11.94
CA VAL A 95 -0.89 2.57 10.73
C VAL A 95 0.48 2.25 10.13
N ALA A 96 1.35 3.25 10.03
CA ALA A 96 2.70 3.08 9.49
C ALA A 96 3.51 2.09 10.34
N GLU A 97 3.47 2.21 11.66
CA GLU A 97 4.22 1.31 12.55
C GLU A 97 3.74 -0.14 12.45
N HIS A 98 2.44 -0.38 12.46
CA HIS A 98 1.91 -1.75 12.36
C HIS A 98 2.28 -2.39 11.01
N ASN A 99 2.17 -1.62 9.93
CA ASN A 99 2.53 -2.12 8.60
C ASN A 99 4.03 -2.34 8.43
N ARG A 100 4.87 -1.54 9.11
CA ARG A 100 6.33 -1.76 9.16
C ARG A 100 6.65 -3.10 9.82
N ILE A 101 6.00 -3.41 10.93
CA ILE A 101 6.17 -4.68 11.66
C ILE A 101 5.72 -5.86 10.79
N ALA A 102 4.52 -5.77 10.19
CA ALA A 102 3.99 -6.79 9.30
C ALA A 102 4.93 -7.06 8.12
N LEU A 103 5.46 -5.99 7.50
CA LEU A 103 6.39 -6.09 6.39
C LEU A 103 7.70 -6.78 6.80
N ASN A 104 8.24 -6.47 7.98
CA ASN A 104 9.42 -7.14 8.51
C ASN A 104 9.18 -8.64 8.72
N ILE A 105 8.02 -9.03 9.26
CA ILE A 105 7.67 -10.45 9.47
C ILE A 105 7.60 -11.18 8.12
N ILE A 106 6.89 -10.60 7.14
CA ILE A 106 6.77 -11.17 5.79
C ILE A 106 8.15 -11.27 5.12
N SER A 107 9.02 -10.27 5.32
CA SER A 107 10.39 -10.28 4.79
C SER A 107 11.26 -11.38 5.37
N GLN A 108 11.10 -11.73 6.64
CA GLN A 108 11.91 -12.74 7.31
C GLN A 108 11.46 -14.16 6.97
N VAL A 109 10.14 -14.38 6.87
CA VAL A 109 9.56 -15.71 6.60
C VAL A 109 9.49 -15.99 5.10
N GLY A 110 9.50 -14.96 4.26
CA GLY A 110 9.36 -15.06 2.81
C GLY A 110 7.90 -14.98 2.37
N ALA A 111 7.63 -14.12 1.39
CA ALA A 111 6.27 -13.80 0.96
C ALA A 111 5.46 -14.95 0.33
N GLY A 112 6.11 -16.10 0.08
CA GLY A 112 5.48 -17.31 -0.48
C GLY A 112 5.21 -18.42 0.53
N ASP A 113 5.49 -18.21 1.82
CA ASP A 113 5.28 -19.23 2.85
C ASP A 113 3.79 -19.40 3.16
N ARG A 114 3.27 -20.61 2.93
CA ARG A 114 1.86 -20.97 3.16
C ARG A 114 1.48 -21.03 4.65
N SER A 115 2.46 -20.98 5.56
CA SER A 115 2.23 -20.91 7.00
C SER A 115 1.81 -19.53 7.49
N LEU A 116 1.86 -18.50 6.65
CA LEU A 116 1.41 -17.15 6.98
C LEU A 116 0.13 -16.77 6.24
N ARG A 117 -0.86 -16.34 7.01
CA ARG A 117 -2.08 -15.72 6.51
C ARG A 117 -2.02 -14.22 6.79
N VAL A 118 -2.07 -13.42 5.72
CA VAL A 118 -2.10 -11.96 5.78
C VAL A 118 -3.53 -11.46 5.53
N SER A 119 -4.06 -10.63 6.42
CA SER A 119 -5.34 -9.93 6.25
C SER A 119 -5.16 -8.43 6.47
N PHE A 120 -6.15 -7.63 6.06
CA PHE A 120 -6.13 -6.18 6.20
C PHE A 120 -7.28 -5.70 7.07
N GLU A 121 -6.97 -4.83 8.02
CA GLU A 121 -7.90 -4.35 9.03
C GLU A 121 -7.79 -2.82 9.15
N PHE A 122 -8.92 -2.10 9.21
CA PHE A 122 -8.97 -0.64 9.32
C PHE A 122 -9.17 -0.21 10.78
N ILE A 123 -8.21 -0.55 11.64
CA ILE A 123 -8.33 -0.39 13.10
C ILE A 123 -8.03 1.05 13.53
N HIS A 124 -6.93 1.60 13.01
CA HIS A 124 -6.42 2.91 13.45
C HIS A 124 -6.87 4.06 12.56
N HIS A 125 -7.24 3.77 11.31
CA HIS A 125 -7.65 4.80 10.35
C HIS A 125 -8.70 4.27 9.35
N PRO A 126 -9.77 5.04 9.06
CA PRO A 126 -10.84 4.60 8.17
C PRO A 126 -10.40 4.42 6.71
N HIS A 127 -9.31 5.07 6.30
CA HIS A 127 -8.84 5.05 4.91
C HIS A 127 -7.51 4.32 4.71
N PHE A 128 -6.81 3.96 5.79
CA PHE A 128 -5.51 3.29 5.70
C PHE A 128 -5.55 1.96 6.44
N ALA A 129 -5.40 0.87 5.68
CA ALA A 129 -5.42 -0.47 6.22
C ALA A 129 -4.12 -0.81 6.95
N VAL A 130 -4.26 -1.65 7.97
CA VAL A 130 -3.18 -2.33 8.68
C VAL A 130 -3.12 -3.79 8.25
N ALA A 131 -1.92 -4.28 7.93
CA ALA A 131 -1.68 -5.69 7.65
C ALA A 131 -1.58 -6.48 8.96
N ALA A 132 -2.50 -7.42 9.15
CA ALA A 132 -2.49 -8.40 10.22
C ALA A 132 -1.87 -9.71 9.68
N VAL A 133 -0.74 -10.12 10.26
CA VAL A 133 -0.04 -11.36 9.89
C VAL A 133 -0.29 -12.40 10.97
N LYS A 134 -0.92 -13.51 10.61
CA LYS A 134 -1.20 -14.64 11.51
C LYS A 134 -0.53 -15.90 10.98
N ARG A 135 -0.12 -16.79 11.88
CA ARG A 135 0.23 -18.16 11.48
C ARG A 135 -1.05 -18.91 11.15
N SER A 136 -1.05 -19.64 10.05
CA SER A 136 -2.17 -20.47 9.59
C SER A 136 -2.29 -21.77 10.38
#